data_AF-A0A9N9NKJ7-F1
#
_entry.id   AF-A0A9N9NKJ7-F1
#
_cell.length_a   1.000
_cell.length_b   1.000
_cell.length_c   1.000
_cell.angle_alpha   90.00
_cell.angle_beta   90.00
_cell.angle_gamma   90.00
#
_symmetry.space_group_name_H-M   'P 1'
#
loop_
_entity.id
_entity.type
_entity.pdbx_description
1 polymer ?
#
loop_
_entity_poly.entity_id
_entity_poly.type
_entity_poly.pdbx_seq_one_letter_code
_entity_poly.pdbx_strand_id
1 'polypeptide(L)'
;MNSNNKSHEISININDINHYGRQKLLVAIAPNGKYVITYNKEDHSFEGWIVSTEDSKWISLKRDPEVTVCKLPYDEKLNEIKVNDDKVVLYVCKQNIKTLHMSKKQPIKPRSLRKIRY
;
A
#
# COMPACT_ATOMS: atom_id res chain seq x y z
N MET A 1 -33.10 17.20 -13.04
CA MET A 1 -32.52 15.84 -13.17
C MET A 1 -31.91 15.48 -11.82
N ASN A 2 -32.44 14.45 -11.17
CA ASN A 2 -32.05 14.02 -9.83
C ASN A 2 -30.91 12.99 -9.93
N SER A 3 -29.67 13.39 -9.71
CA SER A 3 -28.54 12.45 -9.63
C SER A 3 -28.39 11.95 -8.20
N ASN A 4 -28.95 10.76 -7.96
CA ASN A 4 -28.78 10.00 -6.73
C ASN A 4 -27.30 9.60 -6.58
N ASN A 5 -26.50 10.48 -5.97
CA ASN A 5 -25.12 10.16 -5.59
C ASN A 5 -25.15 9.23 -4.37
N LYS A 6 -25.45 7.95 -4.59
CA LYS A 6 -25.23 6.90 -3.58
C LYS A 6 -23.72 6.77 -3.38
N SER A 7 -23.19 7.40 -2.34
CA SER A 7 -21.87 7.12 -1.83
C SER A 7 -21.81 5.64 -1.45
N HIS A 8 -21.01 4.86 -2.18
CA HIS A 8 -20.71 3.50 -1.79
C HIS A 8 -19.65 3.59 -0.70
N GLU A 9 -20.08 3.49 0.55
CA GLU A 9 -19.19 3.45 1.69
C GLU A 9 -18.49 2.09 1.74
N ILE A 10 -17.17 2.09 1.60
CA ILE A 10 -16.33 0.90 1.74
C ILE A 10 -15.84 0.90 3.19
N SER A 11 -16.51 0.14 4.06
CA SER A 11 -16.04 -0.08 5.43
C SER A 11 -14.94 -1.14 5.41
N ILE A 12 -13.70 -0.73 5.65
CA ILE A 12 -12.55 -1.63 5.79
C ILE A 12 -12.33 -1.88 7.28
N ASN A 13 -12.41 -3.15 7.70
CA ASN A 13 -11.99 -3.52 9.05
C ASN A 13 -10.46 -3.47 9.13
N ILE A 14 -9.93 -2.51 9.88
CA ILE A 14 -8.47 -2.32 10.03
C ILE A 14 -7.82 -3.55 10.69
N ASN A 15 -8.57 -4.36 11.44
CA ASN A 15 -8.07 -5.62 12.00
C ASN A 15 -7.73 -6.67 10.93
N ASP A 16 -8.34 -6.60 9.75
CA ASP A 16 -8.00 -7.49 8.62
C ASP A 16 -6.69 -7.04 7.94
N ILE A 17 -6.29 -5.78 8.12
CA ILE A 17 -5.00 -5.23 7.69
C ILE A 17 -4.00 -5.39 8.85
N ASN A 18 -3.80 -6.62 9.28
CA ASN A 18 -2.96 -6.90 10.43
C ASN A 18 -1.48 -6.94 10.03
N HIS A 19 -0.79 -5.80 10.19
CA HIS A 19 0.67 -5.76 10.25
C HIS A 19 1.19 -6.28 11.60
N TYR A 20 0.80 -7.49 12.01
CA TYR A 20 1.20 -8.12 13.27
C TYR A 20 1.00 -7.24 14.53
N GLY A 21 -0.10 -6.48 14.62
CA GLY A 21 -0.48 -5.69 15.79
C GLY A 21 0.03 -4.23 15.81
N ARG A 22 0.50 -3.69 14.68
CA ARG A 22 1.12 -2.35 14.62
C ARG A 22 0.12 -1.24 14.32
N GLN A 23 0.13 -0.19 15.14
CA GLN A 23 -0.95 0.81 15.28
C GLN A 23 -0.87 2.01 14.32
N LYS A 24 0.21 2.19 13.55
CA LYS A 24 0.40 3.40 12.73
C LYS A 24 0.41 3.08 11.24
N LEU A 25 -0.79 3.02 10.68
CA LEU A 25 -1.03 2.74 9.27
C LEU A 25 -1.53 3.99 8.54
N LEU A 26 -0.99 4.26 7.35
CA LEU A 26 -1.69 5.05 6.34
C LEU A 26 -2.37 4.08 5.37
N VAL A 27 -3.57 4.43 4.93
CA VAL A 27 -4.36 3.62 4.00
C VAL A 27 -4.79 4.51 2.83
N ALA A 28 -4.68 3.99 1.60
CA ALA A 28 -5.27 4.60 0.42
C ALA A 28 -5.95 3.55 -0.44
N ILE A 29 -7.06 3.95 -1.07
CA ILE A 29 -7.90 3.10 -1.91
C ILE A 29 -7.83 3.66 -3.33
N ALA A 30 -7.70 2.78 -4.31
CA ALA A 30 -7.75 3.17 -5.72
C ALA A 30 -9.15 3.70 -6.09
N PRO A 31 -9.27 4.64 -7.04
CA PRO A 31 -10.56 5.18 -7.47
C PRO A 31 -11.62 4.12 -7.83
N ASN A 32 -11.21 3.00 -8.43
CA ASN A 32 -12.11 1.90 -8.78
C ASN A 32 -12.56 1.05 -7.58
N GLY A 33 -12.02 1.27 -6.38
CA GLY A 33 -12.34 0.52 -5.17
C GLY A 33 -11.82 -0.92 -5.14
N LYS A 34 -11.04 -1.36 -6.13
CA LYS A 34 -10.56 -2.75 -6.28
C LYS A 34 -9.16 -2.99 -5.69
N TYR A 35 -8.50 -1.93 -5.24
CA TYR A 35 -7.14 -2.00 -4.73
C TYR A 35 -6.93 -1.09 -3.53
N VAL A 36 -6.24 -1.60 -2.53
CA VAL A 36 -5.88 -0.86 -1.31
C VAL A 36 -4.38 -0.96 -1.10
N ILE A 37 -3.77 0.15 -0.75
CA ILE A 37 -2.38 0.20 -0.27
C ILE A 37 -2.38 0.57 1.20
N THR A 38 -1.50 -0.07 1.95
CA THR A 38 -1.22 0.27 3.34
C THR A 38 0.25 0.57 3.52
N TYR A 39 0.56 1.58 4.33
CA TYR A 39 1.92 1.92 4.71
C TYR A 39 2.06 1.86 6.22
N ASN A 40 3.01 1.05 6.68
CA ASN A 40 3.36 0.94 8.09
C ASN A 40 4.48 1.92 8.44
N LYS A 41 4.19 2.84 9.36
CA LYS A 41 5.16 3.87 9.77
C LYS A 41 6.31 3.33 10.61
N GLU A 42 6.20 2.13 11.18
CA GLU A 42 7.23 1.55 12.07
C GLU A 42 8.32 0.79 11.30
N ASP A 43 7.94 0.00 10.30
CA ASP A 43 8.90 -0.73 9.45
C ASP A 43 9.07 -0.14 8.05
N HIS A 44 8.43 1.02 7.82
CA HIS A 44 8.46 1.79 6.60
C HIS A 44 8.08 0.98 5.35
N SER A 45 7.19 0.00 5.51
CA SER A 45 6.80 -0.92 4.44
C SER A 45 5.44 -0.56 3.83
N PHE A 46 5.34 -0.77 2.52
CA PHE A 46 4.08 -0.78 1.79
C PHE A 46 3.61 -2.20 1.53
N GLU A 47 2.32 -2.44 1.74
CA GLU A 47 1.62 -3.66 1.36
C GLU A 47 0.39 -3.34 0.50
N GLY A 48 0.22 -4.11 -0.58
CA GLY A 48 -0.90 -4.00 -1.51
C GLY A 48 -1.92 -5.11 -1.32
N TRP A 49 -3.19 -4.76 -1.45
CA TRP A 49 -4.33 -5.64 -1.21
C TRP A 49 -5.32 -5.53 -2.36
N ILE A 50 -5.74 -6.69 -2.88
CA ILE A 50 -6.82 -6.81 -3.84
C ILE A 50 -8.13 -6.88 -3.05
N VAL A 51 -9.05 -5.99 -3.36
CA VAL A 51 -10.41 -5.97 -2.80
C VAL A 51 -11.25 -6.94 -3.62
N SER A 52 -11.80 -7.97 -2.97
CA SER A 52 -12.71 -8.90 -3.62
C SER A 52 -14.05 -8.98 -2.89
N THR A 53 -15.11 -9.19 -3.66
CA THR A 53 -16.50 -9.30 -3.17
C THR A 53 -17.10 -10.65 -3.59
N GLU A 54 -16.26 -11.67 -3.78
CA GLU A 54 -16.62 -12.96 -4.40
C GLU A 54 -17.81 -13.65 -3.71
N ASP A 55 -18.01 -13.44 -2.40
CA ASP A 55 -19.04 -14.14 -1.61
C ASP A 55 -20.18 -13.23 -1.10
N SER A 56 -20.37 -12.06 -1.71
CA SER A 56 -21.58 -11.21 -1.59
C SER A 56 -22.15 -11.02 -0.16
N LYS A 57 -21.48 -10.13 0.59
CA LYS A 57 -22.02 -9.20 1.64
C LYS A 57 -20.87 -8.49 2.36
N TRP A 58 -19.67 -9.07 2.29
CA TRP A 58 -18.47 -8.58 2.96
C TRP A 58 -17.35 -8.35 1.95
N ILE A 59 -16.56 -7.32 2.21
CA ILE A 59 -15.33 -7.06 1.48
C ILE A 59 -14.24 -7.96 2.07
N SER A 60 -13.56 -8.72 1.22
CA SER A 60 -12.35 -9.44 1.61
C SER A 60 -11.12 -8.81 0.96
N LEU A 61 -10.05 -8.68 1.76
CA LEU A 61 -8.76 -8.20 1.29
C LEU A 61 -7.83 -9.39 1.11
N LYS A 62 -7.37 -9.62 -0.11
CA LYS A 62 -6.35 -10.62 -0.43
C LYS A 62 -5.03 -9.90 -0.69
N ARG A 63 -3.94 -10.31 -0.03
CA ARG A 63 -2.61 -9.72 -0.29
C ARG A 63 -2.27 -9.91 -1.77
N ASP A 64 -1.84 -8.85 -2.43
CA ASP A 64 -1.46 -8.88 -3.84
C ASP A 64 -0.14 -9.66 -4.00
N PRO A 65 -0.13 -10.85 -4.64
CA PRO A 65 1.06 -11.67 -4.76
C PRO A 65 2.10 -11.09 -5.74
N GLU A 66 1.69 -10.18 -6.63
CA GLU A 66 2.58 -9.54 -7.61
C GLU A 66 3.43 -8.44 -6.98
N VAL A 67 3.11 -8.05 -5.75
CA VAL A 67 3.72 -6.92 -5.06
C VAL A 67 4.73 -7.43 -4.07
N THR A 68 6.00 -7.14 -4.33
CA THR A 68 7.03 -7.29 -3.29
C THR A 68 6.84 -6.19 -2.25
N VAL A 69 6.80 -6.54 -0.96
CA VAL A 69 6.79 -5.57 0.13
C VAL A 69 7.88 -4.53 -0.10
N CYS A 70 7.48 -3.28 -0.33
CA CYS A 70 8.39 -2.19 -0.67
C CYS A 70 8.75 -1.44 0.62
N LYS A 71 10.04 -1.36 0.98
CA LYS A 71 10.49 -0.59 2.14
C LYS A 71 11.15 0.72 1.72
N LEU A 72 10.75 1.81 2.38
CA LEU A 72 11.42 3.09 2.25
C LEU A 72 12.64 3.18 3.16
N PRO A 73 13.59 4.10 2.88
CA PRO A 73 14.63 4.47 3.82
C PRO A 73 14.01 4.99 5.13
N TYR A 74 14.64 4.66 6.27
CA TYR A 74 14.14 4.95 7.62
C TYR A 74 13.89 6.46 7.89
N ASP A 75 14.58 7.33 7.18
CA ASP A 75 14.50 8.79 7.39
C ASP A 75 13.35 9.47 6.63
N GLU A 76 12.53 8.71 5.90
CA GLU A 76 11.39 9.21 5.14
C GLU A 76 10.11 9.17 5.98
N LYS A 77 9.80 10.29 6.67
CA LYS A 77 8.47 10.50 7.26
C LYS A 77 7.46 10.79 6.16
N LEU A 78 6.52 9.86 6.00
CA LEU A 78 5.41 9.98 5.07
C LEU A 78 4.24 10.76 5.67
N ASN A 79 3.76 11.74 4.91
CA ASN A 79 2.62 12.58 5.31
C ASN A 79 1.31 12.10 4.67
N GLU A 80 1.37 11.74 3.38
CA GLU A 80 0.19 11.41 2.57
C GLU A 80 0.51 10.31 1.56
N ILE A 81 -0.49 9.48 1.27
CA ILE A 81 -0.45 8.47 0.22
C ILE A 81 -1.73 8.54 -0.63
N LYS A 82 -1.57 8.32 -1.93
CA LYS A 82 -2.64 8.05 -2.90
C LYS A 82 -2.23 6.89 -3.79
N VAL A 83 -3.20 6.17 -4.32
CA VAL A 83 -2.94 5.08 -5.27
C VAL A 83 -3.94 5.19 -6.42
N ASN A 84 -3.49 4.92 -7.64
CA ASN A 84 -4.37 4.86 -8.81
C ASN A 84 -4.73 3.41 -9.16
N ASP A 85 -5.58 3.26 -10.17
CA ASP A 85 -6.08 1.94 -10.62
C ASP A 85 -4.96 1.06 -11.21
N ASP A 86 -3.85 1.65 -11.67
CA ASP A 86 -2.67 0.96 -12.20
C ASP A 86 -1.67 0.54 -11.11
N LYS A 87 -2.06 0.60 -9.83
CA LYS A 87 -1.23 0.28 -8.66
C LYS A 87 0.02 1.19 -8.55
N VAL A 88 -0.06 2.42 -9.04
CA VAL A 88 0.96 3.47 -8.85
C VAL A 88 0.62 4.24 -7.58
N VAL A 89 1.53 4.20 -6.62
CA VAL A 89 1.43 4.90 -5.35
C VAL A 89 2.14 6.25 -5.47
N LEU A 90 1.41 7.32 -5.24
CA LEU A 90 1.95 8.66 -5.05
C LEU A 90 2.06 8.93 -3.55
N TYR A 91 3.23 9.36 -3.10
CA TYR A 91 3.46 9.66 -1.70
C TYR A 91 4.27 10.93 -1.51
N VAL A 92 3.99 11.61 -0.39
CA VAL A 92 4.68 12.83 0.02
C VAL A 92 5.61 12.53 1.16
N CYS A 93 6.92 12.73 0.94
CA CYS A 93 7.94 12.68 1.98
C CYS A 93 8.59 14.05 2.12
N LYS A 94 8.48 14.65 3.30
CA LYS A 94 8.90 16.03 3.58
C LYS A 94 8.19 17.01 2.62
N GLN A 95 8.87 17.45 1.56
CA GLN A 95 8.39 18.41 0.55
C GLN A 95 8.47 17.83 -0.88
N ASN A 96 8.82 16.55 -1.02
CA ASN A 96 8.95 15.90 -2.33
C ASN A 96 7.80 14.94 -2.56
N ILE A 97 7.24 15.01 -3.77
CA ILE A 97 6.27 14.05 -4.29
C ILE A 97 7.05 12.95 -5.02
N LYS A 98 6.79 11.70 -4.65
CA LYS A 98 7.42 10.53 -5.26
C LYS A 98 6.37 9.54 -5.72
N THR A 99 6.75 8.70 -6.69
CA THR A 99 5.89 7.65 -7.23
C THR A 99 6.56 6.29 -7.09
N LEU A 100 5.79 5.29 -6.70
CA LEU A 100 6.20 3.90 -6.59
C LEU A 100 5.24 3.02 -7.38
N HIS A 101 5.76 2.15 -8.23
CA HIS A 101 4.96 1.19 -8.99
C HIS A 101 4.94 -0.15 -8.25
N MET A 102 3.77 -0.59 -7.76
CA MET A 102 3.71 -1.78 -6.89
C MET A 102 3.88 -3.10 -7.65
N SER A 103 3.55 -3.14 -8.94
CA SER A 103 3.61 -4.36 -9.78
C SER A 103 4.95 -4.62 -10.49
N LYS A 104 6.01 -3.84 -10.21
CA LYS A 104 7.34 -4.11 -10.75
C LYS A 104 8.21 -4.76 -9.68
N LYS A 105 8.80 -5.93 -9.97
CA LYS A 105 9.92 -6.46 -9.19
C LYS A 105 10.94 -5.33 -9.03
N GLN A 106 11.15 -4.83 -7.82
CA GLN A 106 12.25 -3.89 -7.59
C GLN A 106 13.55 -4.58 -8.04
N PRO A 107 14.49 -3.88 -8.68
CA PRO A 107 15.82 -4.43 -8.87
C PRO A 107 16.39 -4.75 -7.50
N ILE A 108 16.77 -6.02 -7.31
CA ILE A 108 17.45 -6.51 -6.11
C ILE A 108 18.65 -5.58 -5.87
N LYS A 109 18.64 -4.80 -4.78
CA LYS A 109 19.85 -4.09 -4.37
C LYS A 109 20.92 -5.15 -4.09
N PRO A 110 22.09 -5.12 -4.75
CA PRO A 110 23.15 -6.07 -4.43
C PRO A 110 23.51 -5.91 -2.95
N ARG A 111 23.40 -7.01 -2.21
CA ARG A 111 23.86 -7.13 -0.83
C ARG A 111 25.35 -6.79 -0.84
N SER A 112 25.73 -5.70 -0.18
CA SER A 112 27.15 -5.33 -0.05
C SER A 112 27.88 -6.48 0.66
N LEU A 113 28.61 -7.29 -0.12
CA LEU A 113 29.42 -8.38 0.42
C LEU A 113 30.58 -7.73 1.16
N ARG A 114 30.63 -7.94 2.48
CA ARG A 114 31.83 -7.59 3.26
C ARG A 114 32.98 -8.40 2.69
N LYS A 115 33.97 -7.69 2.14
CA LYS A 115 35.22 -8.26 1.63
C LYS A 115 35.91 -9.01 2.78
N ILE A 116 35.90 -10.33 2.75
CA ILE A 116 36.75 -11.13 3.64
C ILE A 116 38.18 -10.88 3.15
N ARG A 117 38.99 -10.23 3.99
CA ARG A 117 40.43 -10.09 3.76
C ARG A 117 41.08 -11.39 4.23
N TYR A 118 41.83 -12.03 3.33
CA TYR A 118 42.77 -13.09 3.69
C TYR A 118 44.01 -12.47 4.32
#